data_AF-T1D8V2-F1
#
_entry.id   AF-T1D8V2-F1
#
_cell.length_a   1.000
_cell.length_b   1.000
_cell.length_c   1.000
_cell.angle_alpha   90.00
_cell.angle_beta   90.00
_cell.angle_gamma   90.00
#
_symmetry.space_group_name_H-M   'P 1'
#
loop_
_entity.id
_entity.type
_entity.pdbx_description
1 polymer ?
#
loop_
_entity_poly.entity_id
_entity_poly.type
_entity_poly.pdbx_seq_one_letter_code
_entity_poly.pdbx_strand_id
1 'polypeptide(L)'
;AIIFAEAISDFGVASTLAASAHYMLVPYTIYAALSNLPVNFAGAAGESLLLIVLALIIQVPQTLMSRGAQNVITGQRRQWRQRRVSFPATIMLALYFLIALGVPTVSFVLLALVRNPSLGFGPSHWTFSSFAQLLTAGAYAGPAMVRSYILSIATALLTTALGLWVMWSGSRLSALYDMLLTATIAVPGIVLAAAYVFAWNAPWVQGTPLALYGTYGALVLVYLAGGLPYSARLARVGLSQVDRG
;
A
#
# COMPACT_ATOMS: atom_id res chain seq x y z
N ALA A 1 -10.30 -11.77 3.28
CA ALA A 1 -8.99 -11.31 3.80
C ALA A 1 -8.49 -10.10 3.01
N ILE A 2 -7.83 -10.31 1.86
CA ILE A 2 -7.11 -9.25 1.11
C ILE A 2 -8.03 -8.09 0.70
N ILE A 3 -9.17 -8.37 0.05
CA ILE A 3 -10.11 -7.33 -0.40
C ILE A 3 -10.66 -6.50 0.78
N PHE A 4 -10.87 -7.13 1.94
CA PHE A 4 -11.33 -6.44 3.15
C PHE A 4 -10.24 -5.55 3.75
N ALA A 5 -9.02 -6.07 3.86
CA ALA A 5 -7.86 -5.31 4.32
C ALA A 5 -7.57 -4.13 3.37
N GLU A 6 -7.69 -4.34 2.07
CA GLU A 6 -7.51 -3.32 1.02
C GLU A 6 -8.62 -2.25 1.07
N ALA A 7 -9.88 -2.66 1.21
CA ALA A 7 -11.02 -1.74 1.33
C ALA A 7 -10.95 -0.87 2.60
N ILE A 8 -10.52 -1.41 3.75
CA ILE A 8 -10.34 -0.62 4.98
C ILE A 8 -9.06 0.24 4.93
N SER A 9 -8.06 -0.17 4.15
CA SER A 9 -6.83 0.61 3.96
C SER A 9 -7.01 1.82 3.04
N ASP A 10 -8.06 1.84 2.21
CA ASP A 10 -8.38 2.97 1.34
C ASP A 10 -9.04 4.11 2.11
N PHE A 11 -8.23 4.79 2.92
CA PHE A 11 -8.65 5.96 3.69
C PHE A 11 -8.98 7.17 2.78
N GLY A 12 -8.57 7.15 1.50
CA GLY A 12 -8.86 8.20 0.53
C GLY A 12 -10.31 8.18 0.07
N VAL A 13 -10.81 6.99 -0.29
CA VAL A 13 -12.25 6.79 -0.53
C VAL A 13 -13.05 7.02 0.75
N ALA A 14 -12.55 6.56 1.89
CA ALA A 14 -13.18 6.80 3.18
C ALA A 14 -13.32 8.30 3.49
N SER A 15 -12.28 9.12 3.29
CA SER A 15 -12.33 10.55 3.61
C SER A 15 -13.28 11.34 2.70
N THR A 16 -13.37 10.98 1.42
CA THR A 16 -14.29 11.64 0.47
C THR A 16 -15.75 11.23 0.69
N LEU A 17 -16.03 9.95 0.97
CA LEU A 17 -17.39 9.50 1.32
C LEU A 17 -17.82 10.01 2.71
N ALA A 18 -16.94 9.98 3.70
CA ALA A 18 -17.22 10.45 5.07
C ALA A 18 -17.57 11.94 5.11
N ALA A 19 -16.88 12.77 4.32
CA ALA A 19 -17.19 14.19 4.18
C ALA A 19 -18.61 14.44 3.66
N SER A 20 -19.14 13.50 2.86
CA SER A 20 -20.47 13.58 2.25
C SER A 20 -21.56 12.92 3.10
N ALA A 21 -21.19 11.96 3.97
CA ALA A 21 -22.12 11.08 4.68
C ALA A 21 -22.30 11.39 6.18
N HIS A 22 -21.61 12.40 6.73
CA HIS A 22 -21.62 12.75 8.17
C HIS A 22 -21.21 11.62 9.15
N TYR A 23 -20.65 10.51 8.65
CA TYR A 23 -20.13 9.42 9.48
C TYR A 23 -18.59 9.40 9.42
N MET A 24 -17.93 9.53 10.58
CA MET A 24 -16.48 9.35 10.69
C MET A 24 -16.13 7.86 10.64
N LEU A 25 -15.32 7.49 9.65
CA LEU A 25 -14.79 6.14 9.51
C LEU A 25 -13.53 5.97 10.38
N VAL A 26 -13.40 4.84 11.07
CA VAL A 26 -12.28 4.54 12.00
C VAL A 26 -10.88 4.76 11.38
N PRO A 27 -10.62 4.41 10.11
CA PRO A 27 -9.33 4.73 9.46
C PRO A 27 -9.02 6.23 9.41
N TYR A 28 -10.05 7.07 9.24
CA TYR A 28 -9.90 8.52 9.18
C TYR A 28 -9.65 9.13 10.56
N THR A 29 -10.30 8.63 11.61
CA THR A 29 -10.10 9.11 12.99
C THR A 29 -8.70 8.78 13.50
N ILE A 30 -8.14 7.61 13.16
CA ILE A 30 -6.72 7.26 13.42
C ILE A 30 -5.79 8.26 12.73
N TYR A 31 -6.02 8.53 11.44
CA TYR A 31 -5.22 9.50 10.68
C TYR A 31 -5.31 10.91 11.29
N ALA A 32 -6.52 11.38 11.59
CA ALA A 32 -6.76 12.71 12.15
C ALA A 32 -6.13 12.86 13.55
N ALA A 33 -6.17 11.81 14.37
CA ALA A 33 -5.55 11.79 15.69
C ALA A 33 -4.01 11.84 15.64
N LEU A 34 -3.42 11.32 14.57
CA LEU A 34 -1.96 11.33 14.34
C LEU A 34 -1.46 12.57 13.58
N SER A 35 -2.31 13.20 12.77
CA SER A 35 -1.92 14.32 11.89
C SER A 35 -2.24 15.70 12.46
N ASN A 36 -3.20 15.81 13.39
CA ASN A 36 -3.55 17.08 14.03
C ASN A 36 -2.77 17.31 15.33
N LEU A 37 -2.52 18.58 15.65
CA LEU A 37 -1.90 18.99 16.90
C LEU A 37 -2.98 19.44 17.91
N PRO A 38 -2.91 19.01 19.18
CA PRO A 38 -1.94 18.07 19.76
C PRO A 38 -2.20 16.62 19.33
N VAL A 39 -1.11 15.86 19.11
CA VAL A 39 -1.19 14.45 18.67
C VAL A 39 -1.82 13.59 19.77
N ASN A 40 -2.87 12.85 19.43
CA ASN A 40 -3.58 11.97 20.37
C ASN A 40 -3.21 10.50 20.11
N PHE A 41 -2.05 10.08 20.65
CA PHE A 41 -1.58 8.69 20.53
C PHE A 41 -2.52 7.68 21.19
N ALA A 42 -3.12 8.03 22.32
CA ALA A 42 -3.99 7.12 23.07
C ALA A 42 -5.28 6.79 22.30
N GLY A 43 -5.92 7.80 21.71
CA GLY A 43 -7.12 7.63 20.87
C GLY A 43 -6.82 6.79 19.62
N ALA A 44 -5.75 7.13 18.90
CA ALA A 44 -5.32 6.38 17.71
C ALA A 44 -4.98 4.91 18.03
N ALA A 45 -4.40 4.63 19.21
CA ALA A 45 -4.08 3.28 19.64
C ALA A 45 -5.33 2.44 19.93
N GLY A 46 -6.32 3.02 20.61
CA GLY A 46 -7.59 2.34 20.89
C GLY A 46 -8.35 1.97 19.61
N GLU A 47 -8.43 2.89 18.65
CA GLU A 47 -9.08 2.65 17.37
C GLU A 47 -8.32 1.64 16.49
N SER A 48 -6.99 1.69 16.50
CA SER A 48 -6.15 0.70 15.81
C SER A 48 -6.34 -0.70 16.39
N LEU A 49 -6.39 -0.83 17.72
CA LEU A 49 -6.68 -2.11 18.39
C LEU A 49 -8.04 -2.67 18.00
N LEU A 50 -9.06 -1.81 17.91
CA LEU A 50 -10.40 -2.23 17.49
C LEU A 50 -10.36 -2.81 16.06
N LEU A 51 -9.66 -2.15 15.12
CA LEU A 51 -9.48 -2.67 13.76
C LEU A 51 -8.66 -3.96 13.72
N ILE A 52 -7.63 -4.11 14.57
CA ILE A 52 -6.85 -5.35 14.69
C ILE A 52 -7.76 -6.51 15.12
N VAL A 53 -8.56 -6.29 16.16
CA VAL A 53 -9.50 -7.31 16.67
C VAL A 53 -10.52 -7.70 15.60
N LEU A 54 -11.10 -6.70 14.91
CA LEU A 54 -12.05 -6.95 13.82
C LEU A 54 -11.42 -7.74 12.67
N ALA A 55 -10.20 -7.37 12.27
CA ALA A 55 -9.43 -8.08 11.25
C ALA A 55 -9.13 -9.52 11.67
N LEU A 56 -8.72 -9.75 12.93
CA LEU A 56 -8.47 -11.09 13.48
C LEU A 56 -9.73 -11.96 13.48
N ILE A 57 -10.87 -11.43 13.90
CA ILE A 57 -12.16 -12.14 13.91
C ILE A 57 -12.53 -12.62 12.49
N ILE A 58 -12.25 -11.82 11.47
CA ILE A 58 -12.53 -12.18 10.07
C ILE A 58 -11.48 -13.15 9.52
N GLN A 59 -10.21 -12.97 9.91
CA GLN A 59 -9.08 -13.67 9.30
C GLN A 59 -8.84 -15.06 9.88
N VAL A 60 -8.97 -15.25 11.20
CA VAL A 60 -8.70 -16.53 11.87
C VAL A 60 -9.62 -17.65 11.34
N PRO A 61 -10.95 -17.47 11.20
CA PRO A 61 -11.81 -18.48 10.60
C PRO A 61 -11.45 -18.79 9.14
N GLN A 62 -11.14 -17.76 8.34
CA GLN A 62 -10.75 -17.93 6.93
C GLN A 62 -9.49 -18.77 6.78
N THR A 63 -8.48 -18.49 7.61
CA THR A 63 -7.22 -19.25 7.60
C THR A 63 -7.42 -20.69 8.08
N LEU A 64 -8.21 -20.92 9.13
CA LEU A 64 -8.53 -22.27 9.62
C LEU A 64 -9.35 -23.09 8.62
N MET A 65 -10.34 -22.51 7.97
CA MET A 65 -11.14 -23.19 6.93
C MET A 65 -10.31 -23.48 5.68
N SER A 66 -9.39 -22.58 5.31
CA SER A 66 -8.52 -22.78 4.14
C SER A 66 -7.45 -23.86 4.33
N ARG A 67 -7.07 -24.20 5.58
CA ARG A 67 -6.14 -25.30 5.88
C ARG A 67 -6.67 -26.68 5.45
N GLY A 68 -7.99 -26.88 5.42
CA GLY A 68 -8.62 -28.11 4.91
C GLY A 68 -8.80 -28.13 3.38
N ALA A 69 -8.78 -26.97 2.73
CA ALA A 69 -9.02 -26.83 1.29
C ALA A 69 -7.74 -26.95 0.43
N GLN A 70 -6.55 -26.98 1.05
CA GLN A 70 -5.27 -27.11 0.34
C GLN A 70 -5.12 -28.46 -0.39
N ASN A 71 -5.94 -29.45 -0.08
CA ASN A 71 -5.92 -30.78 -0.71
C ASN A 71 -6.99 -31.02 -1.79
N VAL A 72 -7.80 -30.00 -2.17
CA VAL A 72 -8.89 -30.17 -3.16
C VAL A 72 -8.68 -29.37 -4.46
N ILE A 73 -7.48 -28.82 -4.66
CA ILE A 73 -7.07 -28.29 -5.98
C ILE A 73 -6.15 -29.30 -6.70
N THR A 74 -6.47 -30.58 -6.55
CA THR A 74 -6.01 -31.64 -7.46
C THR A 74 -7.19 -32.00 -8.36
N GLY A 75 -7.07 -31.73 -9.66
CA GLY A 75 -7.88 -32.46 -10.65
C GLY A 75 -8.71 -31.68 -11.65
N GLN A 76 -8.87 -30.35 -11.54
CA GLN A 76 -9.44 -29.58 -12.65
C GLN A 76 -8.49 -28.44 -13.06
N ARG A 77 -7.44 -28.83 -13.80
CA ARG A 77 -6.86 -27.93 -14.79
C ARG A 77 -7.93 -27.69 -15.85
N ARG A 78 -8.89 -26.80 -15.55
CA ARG A 78 -9.79 -26.27 -16.56
C ARG A 78 -8.87 -25.57 -17.56
N GLN A 79 -8.58 -26.25 -18.67
CA GLN A 79 -7.87 -25.63 -19.78
C GLN A 79 -8.69 -24.39 -20.13
N TRP A 80 -8.14 -23.22 -19.82
CA TRP A 80 -8.72 -21.97 -20.24
C TRP A 80 -8.68 -22.00 -21.77
N ARG A 81 -9.79 -22.43 -22.38
CA ARG A 81 -9.97 -22.29 -23.82
C ARG A 81 -9.75 -20.82 -24.11
N GLN A 82 -8.67 -20.51 -24.81
CA GLN A 82 -8.43 -19.17 -25.35
C GLN A 82 -9.60 -18.86 -26.27
N ARG A 83 -10.62 -18.22 -25.72
CA ARG A 83 -11.75 -17.74 -26.48
C ARG A 83 -11.19 -16.55 -27.26
N ARG A 84 -11.10 -16.68 -28.58
CA ARG A 84 -10.69 -15.56 -29.44
C ARG A 84 -11.68 -14.43 -29.19
N VAL A 85 -11.21 -13.39 -28.52
CA VAL A 85 -11.96 -12.15 -28.36
C VAL A 85 -12.16 -11.57 -29.75
N SER A 86 -13.41 -11.28 -30.11
CA SER A 86 -13.73 -10.64 -31.38
C SER A 86 -13.04 -9.27 -31.44
N PHE A 87 -12.49 -8.90 -32.59
CA PHE A 87 -11.91 -7.57 -32.84
C PHE A 87 -12.75 -6.39 -32.28
N PRO A 88 -14.09 -6.34 -32.45
CA PRO A 88 -14.90 -5.27 -31.84
C PRO A 88 -14.88 -5.27 -30.31
N ALA A 89 -14.86 -6.45 -29.66
CA ALA A 89 -14.74 -6.54 -28.21
C ALA A 89 -13.38 -6.04 -27.71
N THR A 90 -12.30 -6.27 -28.47
CA THR A 90 -10.97 -5.73 -28.16
C THR A 90 -10.94 -4.21 -28.28
N ILE A 91 -11.55 -3.63 -29.32
CA ILE A 91 -11.65 -2.18 -29.48
C ILE A 91 -12.48 -1.57 -28.34
N MET A 92 -13.62 -2.17 -28.01
CA MET A 92 -14.50 -1.67 -26.96
C MET A 92 -13.79 -1.70 -25.59
N LEU A 93 -13.05 -2.78 -25.30
CA LEU A 93 -12.26 -2.90 -24.09
C LEU A 93 -11.09 -1.90 -24.08
N ALA A 94 -10.40 -1.71 -25.21
CA ALA A 94 -9.33 -0.73 -25.32
C ALA A 94 -9.85 0.70 -25.11
N LEU A 95 -11.00 1.04 -25.69
CA LEU A 95 -11.65 2.34 -25.50
C LEU A 95 -12.09 2.54 -24.04
N TYR A 96 -12.63 1.50 -23.41
CA TYR A 96 -12.97 1.53 -21.99
C TYR A 96 -11.74 1.87 -21.14
N PHE A 97 -10.62 1.17 -21.31
CA PHE A 97 -9.39 1.48 -20.57
C PHE A 97 -8.82 2.85 -20.90
N LEU A 98 -8.90 3.27 -22.16
CA LEU A 98 -8.44 4.59 -22.61
C LEU A 98 -9.23 5.71 -21.95
N ILE A 99 -10.55 5.57 -21.81
CA ILE A 99 -11.38 6.56 -21.11
C ILE A 99 -11.15 6.47 -19.60
N ALA A 100 -11.22 5.27 -19.03
CA ALA A 100 -11.12 5.04 -17.58
C ALA A 100 -9.78 5.49 -16.99
N LEU A 101 -8.67 5.32 -17.73
CA LEU A 101 -7.35 5.77 -17.30
C LEU A 101 -6.99 7.14 -17.88
N GLY A 102 -7.32 7.40 -19.15
CA GLY A 102 -6.94 8.62 -19.83
C GLY A 102 -7.63 9.86 -19.26
N VAL A 103 -8.91 9.79 -18.89
CA VAL A 103 -9.62 10.95 -18.32
C VAL A 103 -8.99 11.39 -16.99
N PRO A 104 -8.76 10.51 -15.98
CA PRO A 104 -8.04 10.90 -14.77
C PRO A 104 -6.61 11.39 -15.04
N THR A 105 -5.84 10.71 -15.90
CA THR A 105 -4.46 11.11 -16.19
C THR A 105 -4.39 12.50 -16.84
N VAL A 106 -5.22 12.77 -17.84
CA VAL A 106 -5.32 14.09 -18.47
C VAL A 106 -5.76 15.13 -17.45
N SER A 107 -6.71 14.79 -16.57
CA SER A 107 -7.17 15.70 -15.51
C SER A 107 -6.03 16.08 -14.55
N PHE A 108 -5.18 15.13 -14.14
CA PHE A 108 -4.00 15.42 -13.31
C PHE A 108 -2.98 16.32 -14.03
N VAL A 109 -2.73 16.06 -15.31
CA VAL A 109 -1.80 16.88 -16.12
C VAL A 109 -2.31 18.30 -16.26
N LEU A 110 -3.61 18.48 -16.59
CA LEU A 110 -4.23 19.79 -16.67
C LEU A 110 -4.20 20.52 -15.33
N LEU A 111 -4.47 19.82 -14.22
CA LEU A 111 -4.40 20.41 -12.89
C LEU A 111 -2.98 20.87 -12.53
N ALA A 112 -1.96 20.09 -12.91
CA ALA A 112 -0.56 20.47 -12.71
C ALA A 112 -0.16 21.70 -13.54
N LEU A 113 -0.77 21.89 -14.70
CA LEU A 113 -0.54 23.02 -15.62
C LEU A 113 -1.35 24.27 -15.27
N VAL A 114 -2.40 24.20 -14.45
CA VAL A 114 -3.23 25.36 -14.14
C VAL A 114 -2.84 25.96 -12.79
N ARG A 115 -2.61 27.28 -12.75
CA ARG A 115 -2.22 27.99 -11.51
C ARG A 115 -3.36 28.10 -10.49
N ASN A 116 -4.59 28.28 -10.96
CA ASN A 116 -5.79 28.39 -10.13
C ASN A 116 -6.93 27.59 -10.78
N PRO A 117 -7.26 26.39 -10.24
CA PRO A 117 -8.31 25.53 -10.79
C PRO A 117 -9.70 26.20 -10.82
N SER A 118 -9.90 27.21 -9.96
CA SER A 118 -11.14 27.99 -9.86
C SER A 118 -11.42 28.91 -11.05
N LEU A 119 -10.42 29.22 -11.89
CA LEU A 119 -10.57 30.09 -13.06
C LEU A 119 -10.90 29.33 -14.35
N GLY A 120 -11.02 28.00 -14.29
CA GLY A 120 -11.29 27.14 -15.44
C GLY A 120 -10.04 26.59 -16.13
N PHE A 121 -10.23 25.60 -17.02
CA PHE A 121 -9.16 24.81 -17.65
C PHE A 121 -8.71 25.32 -19.04
N GLY A 122 -8.99 26.59 -19.36
CA GLY A 122 -8.64 27.17 -20.66
C GLY A 122 -7.13 27.24 -20.91
N PRO A 123 -6.66 27.12 -22.18
CA PRO A 123 -5.24 27.24 -22.52
C PRO A 123 -4.59 28.56 -22.06
N SER A 124 -5.39 29.62 -21.91
CA SER A 124 -4.99 30.93 -21.36
C SER A 124 -4.51 30.88 -19.91
N HIS A 125 -4.86 29.82 -19.16
CA HIS A 125 -4.51 29.64 -17.75
C HIS A 125 -3.44 28.58 -17.52
N TRP A 126 -2.92 27.98 -18.61
CA TRP A 126 -1.86 26.99 -18.54
C TRP A 126 -0.51 27.68 -18.30
N THR A 127 0.23 27.16 -17.34
CA THR A 127 1.52 27.68 -16.93
C THR A 127 2.35 26.57 -16.28
N PHE A 128 3.67 26.67 -16.42
CA PHE A 128 4.61 25.80 -15.73
C PHE A 128 4.95 26.30 -14.33
N SER A 129 4.21 27.28 -13.79
CA SER A 129 4.51 27.87 -12.48
C SER A 129 4.49 26.83 -11.34
N SER A 130 3.63 25.82 -11.41
CA SER A 130 3.57 24.75 -10.40
C SER A 130 4.84 23.89 -10.40
N PHE A 131 5.41 23.63 -11.58
CA PHE A 131 6.70 22.94 -11.71
C PHE A 131 7.87 23.81 -11.27
N ALA A 132 7.84 25.10 -11.62
CA ALA A 132 8.83 26.05 -11.13
C ALA A 132 8.79 26.13 -9.61
N GLN A 133 7.61 26.23 -9.00
CA GLN A 133 7.42 26.16 -7.55
C GLN A 133 7.88 24.83 -6.97
N LEU A 134 7.65 23.69 -7.62
CA LEU A 134 8.20 22.41 -7.14
C LEU A 134 9.74 22.44 -7.00
N LEU A 135 10.40 23.12 -7.94
CA LEU A 135 11.86 23.24 -8.01
C LEU A 135 12.42 24.41 -7.17
N THR A 136 11.65 25.48 -6.96
CA THR A 136 12.10 26.71 -6.29
C THR A 136 11.46 26.94 -4.91
N ALA A 137 10.31 26.33 -4.60
CA ALA A 137 9.59 26.48 -3.34
C ALA A 137 10.28 25.68 -2.23
N GLY A 138 11.44 26.20 -1.82
CA GLY A 138 12.07 25.92 -0.54
C GLY A 138 12.54 24.49 -0.30
N ALA A 139 13.17 24.31 0.87
CA ALA A 139 13.92 23.13 1.28
C ALA A 139 13.11 21.82 1.46
N TYR A 140 11.83 21.79 1.07
CA TYR A 140 10.90 20.72 1.48
C TYR A 140 10.36 19.88 0.33
N ALA A 141 9.71 20.48 -0.69
CA ALA A 141 8.99 19.69 -1.71
C ALA A 141 9.92 18.91 -2.65
N GLY A 142 10.84 19.60 -3.33
CA GLY A 142 11.82 18.96 -4.23
C GLY A 142 12.69 17.91 -3.51
N PRO A 143 13.35 18.25 -2.38
CA PRO A 143 14.11 17.28 -1.61
C PRO A 143 13.29 16.09 -1.09
N ALA A 144 12.03 16.28 -0.70
CA ALA A 144 11.16 15.19 -0.28
C ALA A 144 10.84 14.21 -1.42
N MET A 145 10.64 14.69 -2.65
CA MET A 145 10.45 13.82 -3.82
C MET A 145 11.69 12.98 -4.10
N VAL A 146 12.87 13.60 -4.12
CA VAL A 146 14.13 12.89 -4.33
C VAL A 146 14.35 11.84 -3.23
N ARG A 147 14.12 12.19 -1.96
CA ARG A 147 14.20 11.26 -0.83
C ARG A 147 13.23 10.09 -0.98
N SER A 148 11.99 10.35 -1.37
CA SER A 148 10.98 9.30 -1.61
C SER A 148 11.40 8.37 -2.73
N TYR A 149 11.98 8.91 -3.80
CA TYR A 149 12.48 8.13 -4.93
C TYR A 149 13.66 7.22 -4.53
N ILE A 150 14.66 7.77 -3.84
CA ILE A 150 15.79 7.00 -3.31
C ILE A 150 15.30 5.90 -2.37
N LEU A 151 14.38 6.23 -1.47
CA LEU A 151 13.83 5.29 -0.50
C LEU A 151 13.06 4.16 -1.19
N SER A 152 12.29 4.47 -2.24
CA SER A 152 11.57 3.49 -3.04
C SER A 152 12.52 2.52 -3.76
N ILE A 153 13.59 3.03 -4.38
CA ILE A 153 14.59 2.19 -5.05
C ILE A 153 15.33 1.30 -4.04
N ALA A 154 15.79 1.88 -2.93
CA ALA A 154 16.47 1.14 -1.88
C ALA A 154 15.58 0.02 -1.33
N THR A 155 14.30 0.33 -1.09
CA THR A 155 13.31 -0.65 -0.64
C THR A 155 13.11 -1.76 -1.66
N ALA A 156 12.93 -1.43 -2.95
CA ALA A 156 12.75 -2.42 -4.01
C ALA A 156 13.94 -3.39 -4.10
N LEU A 157 15.17 -2.86 -4.04
CA LEU A 157 16.39 -3.66 -4.06
C LEU A 157 16.50 -4.56 -2.83
N LEU A 158 16.33 -3.99 -1.62
CA LEU A 158 16.45 -4.73 -0.36
C LEU A 158 15.38 -5.82 -0.21
N THR A 159 14.12 -5.51 -0.52
CA THR A 159 13.03 -6.49 -0.43
C THR A 159 13.17 -7.62 -1.44
N THR A 160 13.72 -7.34 -2.63
CA THR A 160 14.03 -8.37 -3.63
C THR A 160 15.20 -9.23 -3.18
N ALA A 161 16.29 -8.62 -2.70
CA ALA A 161 17.46 -9.34 -2.20
C ALA A 161 17.11 -10.24 -1.00
N LEU A 162 16.33 -9.73 -0.04
CA LEU A 162 15.85 -10.51 1.10
C LEU A 162 14.95 -11.67 0.66
N GLY A 163 14.02 -11.43 -0.27
CA GLY A 163 13.17 -12.48 -0.82
C GLY A 163 13.97 -13.62 -1.44
N LEU A 164 14.98 -13.29 -2.26
CA LEU A 164 15.88 -14.28 -2.88
C LEU A 164 16.73 -15.01 -1.83
N TRP A 165 17.29 -14.29 -0.86
CA TRP A 165 18.12 -14.87 0.20
C TRP A 165 17.34 -15.85 1.10
N VAL A 166 16.11 -15.49 1.49
CA VAL A 166 15.23 -16.37 2.26
C VAL A 166 14.91 -17.64 1.46
N MET A 167 14.68 -17.52 0.15
CA MET A 167 14.43 -18.69 -0.70
C MET A 167 15.66 -19.60 -0.82
N TRP A 168 16.88 -19.04 -0.86
CA TRP A 168 18.13 -19.81 -0.90
C TRP A 168 18.54 -20.44 0.44
N SER A 169 18.18 -19.82 1.57
CA SER A 169 18.62 -20.26 2.92
C SER A 169 17.89 -21.50 3.48
N GLY A 170 16.91 -22.04 2.77
CA GLY A 170 16.26 -23.31 3.09
C GLY A 170 14.87 -23.21 3.76
N SER A 171 14.29 -24.37 4.08
CA SER A 171 12.85 -24.51 4.38
C SER A 171 12.38 -23.82 5.67
N ARG A 172 13.21 -23.76 6.72
CA ARG A 172 12.82 -23.17 8.01
C ARG A 172 12.70 -21.64 7.97
N LEU A 173 13.66 -20.96 7.33
CA LEU A 173 13.60 -19.50 7.15
C LEU A 173 12.46 -19.11 6.22
N SER A 174 12.27 -19.88 5.14
CA SER A 174 11.16 -19.71 4.20
C SER A 174 9.79 -19.84 4.89
N ALA A 175 9.63 -20.81 5.80
CA ALA A 175 8.38 -20.99 6.56
C ALA A 175 8.10 -19.82 7.52
N LEU A 176 9.10 -19.33 8.25
CA LEU A 176 8.94 -18.18 9.13
C LEU A 176 8.61 -16.91 8.32
N TYR A 177 9.33 -16.70 7.23
CA TYR A 177 9.09 -15.58 6.33
C TYR A 177 7.66 -15.62 5.76
N ASP A 178 7.19 -16.77 5.32
CA ASP A 178 5.80 -16.95 4.85
C ASP A 178 4.74 -16.63 5.89
N MET A 179 4.96 -17.05 7.13
CA MET A 179 4.05 -16.71 8.23
C MET A 179 4.00 -15.19 8.43
N LEU A 180 5.15 -14.52 8.44
CA LEU A 180 5.25 -13.07 8.59
C LEU A 180 4.58 -12.34 7.42
N LEU A 181 4.82 -12.76 6.18
CA LEU A 181 4.20 -12.15 5.01
C LEU A 181 2.67 -12.33 5.00
N THR A 182 2.20 -13.52 5.37
CA THR A 182 0.77 -13.81 5.45
C THR A 182 0.09 -12.97 6.54
N ALA A 183 0.77 -12.78 7.67
CA ALA A 183 0.31 -11.89 8.73
C ALA A 183 0.24 -10.43 8.27
N THR A 184 1.28 -9.92 7.61
CA THR A 184 1.31 -8.52 7.12
C THR A 184 0.23 -8.25 6.07
N ILE A 185 -0.02 -9.18 5.15
CA ILE A 185 -1.07 -9.02 4.13
C ILE A 185 -2.47 -9.00 4.75
N ALA A 186 -2.66 -9.65 5.89
CA ALA A 186 -3.95 -9.72 6.56
C ALA A 186 -4.28 -8.45 7.37
N VAL A 187 -3.26 -7.69 7.77
CA VAL A 187 -3.42 -6.48 8.58
C VAL A 187 -3.66 -5.28 7.64
N PRO A 188 -4.70 -4.46 7.86
CA PRO A 188 -4.90 -3.24 7.09
C PRO A 188 -3.66 -2.31 7.18
N GLY A 189 -3.29 -1.67 6.08
CA GLY A 189 -2.11 -0.81 5.99
C GLY A 189 -2.12 0.35 6.99
N ILE A 190 -3.30 0.96 7.23
CA ILE A 190 -3.44 2.05 8.22
C ILE A 190 -3.15 1.58 9.66
N VAL A 191 -3.55 0.34 9.97
CA VAL A 191 -3.30 -0.29 11.26
C VAL A 191 -1.82 -0.61 11.42
N LEU A 192 -1.19 -1.15 10.37
CA LEU A 192 0.24 -1.41 10.34
C LEU A 192 1.04 -0.12 10.55
N ALA A 193 0.63 0.98 9.91
CA ALA A 193 1.25 2.29 10.06
C ALA A 193 1.12 2.83 11.50
N ALA A 194 -0.07 2.75 12.10
CA ALA A 194 -0.28 3.17 13.49
C ALA A 194 0.52 2.30 14.48
N ALA A 195 0.49 0.98 14.32
CA ALA A 195 1.29 0.05 15.13
C ALA A 195 2.79 0.37 15.04
N TYR A 196 3.26 0.75 13.86
CA TYR A 196 4.64 1.15 13.64
C TYR A 196 5.01 2.44 14.38
N VAL A 197 4.14 3.45 14.33
CA VAL A 197 4.30 4.69 15.11
C VAL A 197 4.40 4.37 16.60
N PHE A 198 3.51 3.53 17.13
CA PHE A 198 3.55 3.16 18.55
C PHE A 198 4.78 2.33 18.92
N ALA A 199 5.20 1.39 18.07
CA ALA A 199 6.36 0.54 18.34
C ALA A 199 7.63 1.36 18.57
N TRP A 200 7.86 2.39 17.76
CA TRP A 200 9.05 3.26 17.89
C TRP A 200 8.86 4.42 18.85
N ASN A 201 7.62 4.81 19.15
CA ASN A 201 7.30 5.82 20.16
C ASN A 201 7.13 5.21 21.57
N ALA A 202 7.25 3.90 21.76
CA ALA A 202 6.99 3.28 23.05
C ALA A 202 8.01 3.70 24.13
N PRO A 203 7.60 3.87 25.40
CA PRO A 203 8.47 4.32 26.49
C PRO A 203 9.73 3.45 26.70
N TRP A 204 9.65 2.14 26.40
CA TRP A 204 10.77 1.21 26.54
C TRP A 204 11.80 1.32 25.40
N VAL A 205 11.44 1.94 24.27
CA VAL A 205 12.37 2.23 23.17
C VAL A 205 12.92 3.65 23.30
N GLN A 206 12.10 4.59 23.79
CA GLN A 206 12.51 5.98 24.04
C GLN A 206 13.65 6.02 25.07
N GLY A 207 14.82 6.52 24.65
CA GLY A 207 16.03 6.58 25.48
C GLY A 207 17.08 5.51 25.15
N THR A 208 16.77 4.56 24.26
CA THR A 208 17.77 3.63 23.72
C THR A 208 18.39 4.17 22.42
N PRO A 209 19.59 3.70 22.02
CA PRO A 209 20.17 4.02 20.70
C PRO A 209 19.31 3.54 19.53
N LEU A 210 18.33 2.67 19.78
CA LEU A 210 17.39 2.13 18.79
C LEU A 210 16.10 2.97 18.67
N ALA A 211 16.01 4.13 19.31
CA ALA A 211 14.88 5.04 19.15
C ALA A 211 14.86 5.64 17.73
N LEU A 212 14.23 4.92 16.80
CA LEU A 212 14.13 5.32 15.40
C LEU A 212 12.99 6.31 15.14
N TYR A 213 12.14 6.62 16.12
CA TYR A 213 11.03 7.55 15.93
C TYR A 213 11.53 8.93 15.47
N GLY A 214 10.92 9.47 14.41
CA GLY A 214 11.36 10.73 13.79
C GLY A 214 12.65 10.65 12.97
N THR A 215 13.24 9.45 12.80
CA THR A 215 14.45 9.24 11.98
C THR A 215 14.15 8.61 10.61
N TYR A 216 15.09 8.73 9.68
CA TYR A 216 15.02 8.04 8.38
C TYR A 216 15.02 6.51 8.51
N GLY A 217 15.65 5.96 9.55
CA GLY A 217 15.69 4.51 9.78
C GLY A 217 14.30 3.93 9.99
N ALA A 218 13.45 4.65 10.73
CA ALA A 218 12.05 4.27 10.89
C ALA A 218 11.30 4.26 9.54
N LEU A 219 11.57 5.22 8.65
CA LEU A 219 10.95 5.20 7.32
C LEU A 219 11.40 3.99 6.50
N VAL A 220 12.71 3.74 6.38
CA VAL A 220 13.24 2.59 5.63
C VAL A 220 12.58 1.28 6.07
N LEU A 221 12.54 1.03 7.38
CA LEU A 221 11.96 -0.19 7.93
C LEU A 221 10.45 -0.33 7.67
N VAL A 222 9.68 0.77 7.67
CA VAL A 222 8.24 0.70 7.34
C VAL A 222 8.02 0.40 5.86
N TYR A 223 8.84 0.99 4.97
CA TYR A 223 8.81 0.71 3.54
C TYR A 223 9.18 -0.76 3.26
N LEU A 224 10.19 -1.30 3.96
CA LEU A 224 10.53 -2.72 3.89
C LEU A 224 9.37 -3.59 4.37
N ALA A 225 8.80 -3.30 5.54
CA ALA A 225 7.69 -4.08 6.10
C ALA A 225 6.49 -4.14 5.15
N GLY A 226 6.16 -3.03 4.48
CA GLY A 226 5.08 -2.98 3.49
C GLY A 226 5.43 -3.63 2.14
N GLY A 227 6.68 -3.55 1.70
CA GLY A 227 7.11 -4.06 0.39
C GLY A 227 7.42 -5.56 0.34
N LEU A 228 7.91 -6.14 1.44
CA LEU A 228 8.33 -7.55 1.52
C LEU A 228 7.24 -8.55 1.07
N PRO A 229 5.95 -8.41 1.44
CA PRO A 229 4.95 -9.38 1.05
C PRO A 229 4.68 -9.43 -0.46
N TYR A 230 4.80 -8.28 -1.14
CA TYR A 230 4.61 -8.18 -2.58
C TYR A 230 5.82 -8.73 -3.35
N SER A 231 7.04 -8.35 -2.96
CA SER A 231 8.26 -8.81 -3.62
C SER A 231 8.42 -10.33 -3.54
N ALA A 232 8.16 -10.91 -2.37
CA ALA A 232 8.25 -12.35 -2.15
C ALA A 232 7.21 -13.14 -2.95
N ARG A 233 5.98 -12.63 -3.04
CA ARG A 233 4.92 -13.25 -3.86
C ARG A 233 5.32 -13.27 -5.34
N LEU A 234 5.85 -12.16 -5.85
CA LEU A 234 6.32 -12.07 -7.24
C LEU A 234 7.49 -13.02 -7.51
N ALA A 235 8.49 -13.06 -6.61
CA ALA A 235 9.63 -13.96 -6.73
C ALA A 235 9.21 -15.44 -6.80
N ARG A 236 8.24 -15.85 -5.97
CA ARG A 236 7.67 -17.20 -5.98
C ARG A 236 6.95 -17.54 -7.27
N VAL A 237 6.13 -16.62 -7.79
CA VAL A 237 5.40 -16.84 -9.05
C VAL A 237 6.40 -17.05 -10.19
N GLY A 238 7.42 -16.20 -10.30
CA GLY A 238 8.46 -16.34 -11.34
C GLY A 238 9.20 -17.68 -11.25
N LEU A 239 9.63 -18.08 -10.05
CA LEU A 239 10.39 -19.33 -9.87
C LEU A 239 9.54 -20.59 -10.06
N SER A 240 8.26 -20.56 -9.69
CA SER A 240 7.32 -21.67 -9.94
C SER A 240 7.08 -21.95 -11.44
N GLN A 241 7.44 -21.00 -12.31
CA GLN A 241 7.40 -21.18 -13.76
C GLN A 241 8.69 -21.81 -14.30
N VAL A 242 9.84 -21.55 -13.67
CA VAL A 242 11.15 -22.11 -14.05
C VAL A 242 11.29 -23.57 -13.58
N ASP A 243 10.79 -23.90 -12.39
CA ASP A 243 10.79 -25.27 -11.84
C ASP A 243 9.89 -26.26 -12.63
N ARG A 244 9.23 -25.78 -13.69
CA ARG A 244 8.36 -26.57 -14.57
C ARG A 244 8.85 -26.65 -16.02
N GLY A 245 10.04 -26.13 -16.32
CA GLY A 245 10.73 -26.27 -17.61
C GLY A 245 11.90 -27.23 -17.49
#